data_AF-A0A1B8PFZ5-F1
#
_entry.id   AF-A0A1B8PFZ5-F1
#
_cell.length_a   1.000
_cell.length_b   1.000
_cell.length_c   1.000
_cell.angle_alpha   90.00
_cell.angle_beta   90.00
_cell.angle_gamma   90.00
#
_symmetry.space_group_name_H-M   'P 1'
#
loop_
_entity.id
_entity.type
_entity.pdbx_description
1 polymer ?
#
loop_
_entity_poly.entity_id
_entity_poly.type
_entity_poly.pdbx_seq_one_letter_code
_entity_poly.pdbx_strand_id
1 'polypeptide(L)' 'MKKWLLIIAGTLIISACANKDVYFNGAEGSHSGVKFDKDSRQWGLNQ' A
#
# COMPACT_ATOMS: atom_id res chain seq x y z
N MET A 1 7.88 -8.33 18.01
CA MET A 1 6.47 -8.79 18.05
C MET A 1 5.48 -7.67 17.80
N LYS A 2 5.36 -6.66 18.68
CA LYS A 2 4.31 -5.62 18.57
C LYS A 2 4.38 -4.76 17.29
N LYS A 3 5.59 -4.50 16.78
CA LYS A 3 5.81 -3.76 15.52
C LYS A 3 5.13 -4.42 14.31
N TRP A 4 5.15 -5.76 14.23
CA TRP A 4 4.51 -6.49 13.14
C TRP A 4 2.98 -6.39 13.18
N LEU A 5 2.40 -6.41 14.38
CA LEU A 5 0.95 -6.18 14.54
C LEU A 5 0.54 -4.79 14.05
N LEU A 6 1.36 -3.77 14.31
CA LEU A 6 1.10 -2.41 13.83
C LEU A 6 1.20 -2.30 12.31
N ILE A 7 2.18 -2.98 11.70
CA ILE A 7 2.31 -3.00 10.24
C ILE A 7 1.08 -3.67 9.62
N ILE A 8 0.70 -4.86 10.10
CA ILE A 8 -0.47 -5.60 9.58
C ILE A 8 -1.74 -4.76 9.76
N ALA A 9 -1.95 -4.17 10.93
CA ALA A 9 -3.11 -3.32 11.19
C ALA A 9 -3.13 -2.10 10.24
N GLY A 10 -1.99 -1.45 10.01
CA GLY A 10 -1.86 -0.35 9.07
C GLY A 10 -2.21 -0.75 7.64
N THR A 11 -1.65 -1.88 7.16
CA THR A 11 -1.95 -2.44 5.83
C THR A 11 -3.45 -2.73 5.68
N LEU A 12 -4.08 -3.33 6.68
CA LEU A 12 -5.52 -3.63 6.66
C LEU A 12 -6.39 -2.36 6.61
N ILE A 13 -6.06 -1.35 7.42
CA ILE A 13 -6.78 -0.07 7.43
C ILE A 13 -6.67 0.62 6.08
N ILE A 14 -5.46 0.67 5.50
CA ILE A 14 -5.25 1.26 4.18
C ILE A 14 -6.08 0.51 3.13
N SER A 15 -6.04 -0.84 3.12
CA SER A 15 -6.81 -1.64 2.15
C SER A 15 -8.33 -1.53 2.32
N ALA A 16 -8.82 -1.18 3.51
CA ALA A 16 -10.23 -0.96 3.76
C ALA A 16 -10.70 0.45 3.38
N CYS A 17 -9.85 1.46 3.53
CA CYS A 17 -10.23 2.87 3.48
C CYS A 17 -9.69 3.64 2.28
N ALA A 18 -8.71 3.11 1.55
CA ALA A 18 -8.10 3.81 0.42
C ALA A 18 -9.03 3.80 -0.81
N ASN A 19 -9.50 4.98 -1.20
CA ASN A 19 -10.24 5.22 -2.45
C ASN A 19 -9.33 5.68 -3.60
N LYS A 20 -8.01 5.71 -3.37
CA LYS A 20 -7.00 6.09 -4.35
C LYS A 20 -5.78 5.18 -4.19
N ASP A 21 -4.96 5.14 -5.23
CA ASP A 21 -3.69 4.42 -5.16
C ASP A 21 -2.80 5.02 -4.07
N VAL A 22 -2.12 4.15 -3.32
CA VAL A 22 -1.24 4.55 -2.23
C VAL A 22 0.17 4.09 -2.56
N TYR A 23 1.11 5.04 -2.57
CA TYR A 23 2.50 4.79 -2.89
C TYR A 23 3.37 4.92 -1.64
N PHE A 24 4.23 3.93 -1.43
CA PHE A 24 5.24 3.93 -0.37
C PHE A 24 6.61 3.92 -1.01
N ASN A 25 7.42 4.94 -0.68
CA ASN A 25 8.76 5.11 -1.22
C ASN A 25 8.78 5.10 -2.77
N GLY A 26 7.86 5.85 -3.34
CA GLY A 26 7.59 5.94 -4.77
C GLY A 26 6.46 6.93 -5.04
N ALA A 27 6.13 7.11 -6.30
CA ALA A 27 5.01 7.93 -6.75
C ALA A 27 4.43 7.34 -8.04
N GLU A 28 3.29 7.86 -8.47
CA GLU A 28 2.70 7.51 -9.76
C GLU A 28 3.72 7.73 -10.90
N GLY A 29 3.94 6.69 -11.72
CA GLY A 29 4.91 6.71 -12.82
C GLY A 29 6.40 6.65 -12.40
N SER A 30 6.74 6.47 -11.12
CA SER A 30 8.14 6.40 -10.67
C SER A 30 8.80 5.03 -10.86
N HIS A 31 8.02 3.99 -11.21
CA HIS A 31 8.44 2.60 -11.41
C HIS A 31 9.33 2.06 -10.25
N SER A 32 9.03 2.53 -9.04
CA SER A 32 9.82 2.27 -7.83
C SER A 32 8.93 2.35 -6.59
N GLY A 33 9.29 1.58 -5.57
CA GLY A 33 8.53 1.50 -4.31
C GLY A 33 7.40 0.47 -4.34
N VAL A 34 6.51 0.57 -3.35
CA VAL A 34 5.35 -0.31 -3.17
C VAL A 34 4.07 0.48 -3.45
N LYS A 35 3.15 -0.13 -4.19
CA LYS A 35 1.83 0.41 -4.51
C LYS A 35 0.74 -0.44 -3.84
N PHE A 36 -0.26 0.21 -3.25
CA PHE A 36 -1.59 -0.35 -3.07
C PHE A 36 -2.46 0.14 -4.22
N ASP A 37 -2.97 -0.81 -5.01
CA ASP A 37 -3.84 -0.55 -6.15
C ASP A 37 -5.31 -0.54 -5.69
N LYS A 38 -6.00 0.58 -5.88
CA LYS A 38 -7.37 0.76 -5.37
C LYS A 38 -8.39 -0.14 -6.06
N ASP A 39 -8.14 -0.46 -7.33
CA ASP A 39 -9.10 -1.15 -8.20
C ASP A 39 -9.07 -2.65 -7.95
N SER A 40 -7.86 -3.23 -7.90
CA SER A 40 -7.64 -4.65 -7.56
C SER A 40 -7.62 -4.92 -6.05
N ARG A 41 -7.45 -3.88 -5.23
CA ARG A 41 -7.24 -3.95 -3.77
C ARG A 41 -6.03 -4.79 -3.38
N GLN A 42 -4.98 -4.77 -4.21
CA GLN A 42 -3.76 -5.55 -3.99
C GLN A 42 -2.56 -4.67 -3.70
N TRP A 43 -1.64 -5.20 -2.89
CA TRP A 43 -0.32 -4.62 -2.67
C TRP A 43 0.68 -5.25 -3.65
N GLY A 44 1.55 -4.43 -4.23
CA GLY A 44 2.56 -4.88 -5.17
C GLY A 44 3.69 -3.88 -5.36
N LEU A 45 4.62 -4.20 -6.25
CA LEU A 45 5.63 -3.24 -6.67
C LEU A 45 4.98 -2.18 -7.58
N ASN A 46 5.41 -0.94 -7.42
CA ASN A 46 5.05 0.13 -8.34
C ASN A 46 5.88 -0.07 -9.62
N GLN A 47 5.22 -0.48 -10.70
CA GLN A 47 5.83 -0.67 -12.02
C GLN A 47 5.59 0.52 -12.93
#